data_AF-A0A267FJR8-F1
#
_entry.id   AF-A0A267FJR8-F1
#
_cell.length_a   1.000
_cell.length_b   1.000
_cell.length_c   1.000
_cell.angle_alpha   90.00
_cell.angle_beta   90.00
_cell.angle_gamma   90.00
#
_symmetry.space_group_name_H-M   'P 1'
#
loop_
_entity.id
_entity.type
_entity.pdbx_description
1 polymer ?
#
loop_
_entity_poly.entity_id
_entity_poly.type
_entity_poly.pdbx_seq_one_letter_code
_entity_poly.pdbx_strand_id
1 'polypeptide(L)'
;MTGSRVGLISQLRPWASKQFFQHHCAAYKLELSIYHAFEIFPFMQHLDKNINSLHKFYMSHAVKRKASLAQTSEALNLVFYELKRIYRIRWVASEVSALDVIRKSYYLLLTNLENIKSPSSGFDDESKATASGLLKTLQNVRYYSLHLFLMDILKLLEFESLQFQRAKGTFIGLQERHTNLIHSLETLKTNNGPRIVDFLASCKCRRVLGTADGYPQLEYHSGCHTRDLSYSNFACPSGPGSSDPTERFELKQPGSAADRSLRNRLFDASGRGSVVDMGAYPALDEIRSRIIDSIIDQLRNYFPEDDYSIFNVLNPVLLPNAETLHTVFTYSLRIIPLARRFGMEDDSSESETEDHLSDSDSRDADASERATERTISGQFGLLLKSLITSHSVDFCAYKGKGPVKFWSHFLETRTVEWLPRIKNLIMVVLTLPISSAEAKRGFSIYKHIAYDRRTRLAPKTLEHLLRIRINGPPLMKFKPDIYVNDWLKKHWRSDAPGGQRQKESNVDEENKDSDSDLLSGLF
;
A
#
# COMPACT_ATOMS: atom_id res chain seq x y z
N MET A 1 -15.74 7.65 4.92
CA MET A 1 -15.49 9.11 5.08
C MET A 1 -16.18 9.96 3.99
N THR A 2 -16.47 9.43 2.80
CA THR A 2 -17.14 10.17 1.70
C THR A 2 -18.57 9.68 1.39
N GLY A 3 -19.25 9.04 2.36
CA GLY A 3 -20.58 8.48 2.13
C GLY A 3 -21.60 9.53 1.70
N SER A 4 -22.50 9.18 0.77
CA SER A 4 -23.43 10.14 0.14
C SER A 4 -24.44 10.77 1.11
N ARG A 5 -24.72 10.12 2.25
CA ARG A 5 -25.75 10.57 3.20
C ARG A 5 -25.21 11.26 4.46
N VAL A 6 -24.06 10.82 4.99
CA VAL A 6 -23.45 11.32 6.26
C VAL A 6 -21.94 11.55 6.11
N GLY A 7 -21.41 11.51 4.89
CA GLY A 7 -19.99 11.70 4.65
C GLY A 7 -19.58 13.16 4.73
N LEU A 8 -18.26 13.38 4.92
CA LEU A 8 -17.66 14.71 5.03
C LEU A 8 -18.04 15.62 3.85
N ILE A 9 -18.06 15.07 2.63
CA ILE A 9 -18.41 15.84 1.42
C ILE A 9 -19.86 16.31 1.46
N SER A 10 -20.80 15.47 1.90
CA SER A 10 -22.21 15.86 2.05
C SER A 10 -22.39 16.95 3.09
N GLN A 11 -21.56 16.96 4.14
CA GLN A 11 -21.57 18.00 5.17
C GLN A 11 -20.87 19.29 4.73
N LEU A 12 -19.87 19.21 3.85
CA LEU A 12 -19.15 20.38 3.31
C LEU A 12 -19.86 21.03 2.13
N ARG A 13 -20.70 20.28 1.40
CA ARG A 13 -21.42 20.76 0.22
C ARG A 13 -22.22 22.06 0.44
N PRO A 14 -22.94 22.25 1.57
CA PRO A 14 -23.65 23.50 1.84
C PRO A 14 -22.74 24.73 1.99
N TRP A 15 -21.44 24.52 2.27
CA TRP A 15 -20.47 25.57 2.57
C TRP A 15 -19.56 25.88 1.36
N ALA A 16 -19.67 25.13 0.27
CA ALA A 16 -18.78 25.27 -0.87
C ALA A 16 -19.46 26.00 -2.03
N SER A 17 -18.82 27.07 -2.49
CA SER A 17 -19.20 27.81 -3.69
C SER A 17 -18.73 27.13 -4.99
N LYS A 18 -17.86 26.11 -4.89
CA LYS A 18 -17.26 25.39 -6.01
C LYS A 18 -17.54 23.89 -5.92
N GLN A 19 -17.52 23.22 -7.07
CA GLN A 19 -17.70 21.78 -7.16
C GLN A 19 -16.52 21.04 -6.50
N PHE A 20 -16.83 20.02 -5.68
CA PHE A 20 -15.80 19.16 -5.09
C PHE A 20 -15.39 18.07 -6.07
N PHE A 21 -14.09 17.92 -6.27
CA PHE A 21 -13.54 16.72 -6.89
C PHE A 21 -13.49 15.58 -5.86
N GLN A 22 -14.29 14.55 -6.08
CA GLN A 22 -14.31 13.35 -5.24
C GLN A 22 -13.60 12.20 -5.96
N HIS A 23 -12.69 11.55 -5.25
CA HIS A 23 -12.21 10.23 -5.63
C HIS A 23 -12.04 9.36 -4.39
N HIS A 24 -12.07 8.04 -4.58
CA HIS A 24 -11.83 7.08 -3.50
C HIS A 24 -10.33 6.86 -3.31
N CYS A 25 -9.87 6.88 -2.05
CA CYS A 25 -8.48 6.62 -1.67
C CYS A 25 -7.96 5.32 -2.30
N ALA A 26 -6.91 5.42 -3.12
CA ALA A 26 -6.38 4.29 -3.87
C ALA A 26 -5.90 3.15 -2.96
N ALA A 27 -5.21 3.47 -1.86
CA ALA A 27 -4.79 2.47 -0.88
C ALA A 27 -5.99 1.70 -0.29
N TYR A 28 -7.11 2.37 -0.07
CA TYR A 28 -8.32 1.71 0.43
C TYR A 28 -9.03 0.87 -0.64
N LYS A 29 -9.06 1.36 -1.90
CA LYS A 29 -9.58 0.60 -3.03
C LYS A 29 -8.82 -0.72 -3.22
N LEU A 30 -7.49 -0.67 -3.12
CA LEU A 30 -6.62 -1.85 -3.18
C LEU A 30 -6.93 -2.85 -2.05
N GLU A 31 -7.03 -2.38 -0.80
CA GLU A 31 -7.38 -3.25 0.33
C GLU A 31 -8.76 -3.92 0.14
N LEU A 32 -9.75 -3.18 -0.38
CA LEU A 32 -11.09 -3.73 -0.66
C LEU A 32 -11.10 -4.72 -1.83
N SER A 33 -10.37 -4.43 -2.92
CA SER A 33 -10.32 -5.34 -4.07
C SER A 33 -9.75 -6.69 -3.66
N ILE A 34 -8.71 -6.69 -2.81
CA ILE A 34 -8.08 -7.90 -2.31
C ILE A 34 -8.99 -8.62 -1.32
N TYR A 35 -9.62 -7.90 -0.39
CA TYR A 35 -10.58 -8.49 0.54
C TYR A 35 -11.71 -9.22 -0.19
N HIS A 36 -12.32 -8.60 -1.20
CA HIS A 36 -13.39 -9.23 -1.99
C HIS A 36 -12.88 -10.37 -2.87
N ALA A 37 -11.65 -10.30 -3.38
CA ALA A 37 -11.05 -11.40 -4.13
C ALA A 37 -10.90 -12.64 -3.25
N PHE A 38 -10.60 -12.48 -1.97
CA PHE A 38 -10.41 -13.61 -1.07
C PHE A 38 -11.68 -14.13 -0.39
N GLU A 39 -12.73 -13.31 -0.31
CA GLU A 39 -13.99 -13.66 0.35
C GLU A 39 -14.66 -14.91 -0.26
N ILE A 40 -14.47 -15.14 -1.56
CA ILE A 40 -15.03 -16.29 -2.30
C ILE A 40 -14.33 -17.63 -1.98
N PHE A 41 -13.18 -17.62 -1.30
CA PHE A 41 -12.39 -18.83 -1.03
C PHE A 41 -12.55 -19.27 0.44
N PRO A 42 -13.25 -20.38 0.73
CA PRO A 42 -13.45 -20.86 2.10
C PRO A 42 -12.14 -21.15 2.85
N PHE A 43 -11.12 -21.63 2.14
CA PHE A 43 -9.80 -21.93 2.72
C PHE A 43 -9.03 -20.67 3.16
N MET A 44 -9.30 -19.50 2.56
CA MET A 44 -8.72 -18.22 3.02
C MET A 44 -9.33 -17.81 4.35
N GLN A 45 -10.65 -17.96 4.51
CA GLN A 45 -11.31 -17.71 5.79
C GLN A 45 -10.80 -18.65 6.89
N HIS A 46 -10.49 -19.90 6.55
CA HIS A 46 -9.89 -20.85 7.48
C HIS A 46 -8.44 -20.44 7.84
N LEU A 47 -7.64 -19.99 6.87
CA LEU A 47 -6.29 -19.44 7.09
C LEU A 47 -6.33 -18.25 8.05
N ASP A 48 -7.21 -17.27 7.83
CA ASP A 48 -7.41 -16.11 8.71
C ASP A 48 -7.76 -16.52 10.15
N LYS A 49 -8.67 -17.49 10.30
CA LYS A 49 -9.06 -18.04 11.61
C LYS A 49 -7.90 -18.74 12.30
N ASN A 50 -7.08 -19.48 11.56
CA ASN A 50 -5.93 -20.21 12.13
C ASN A 50 -4.82 -19.25 12.59
N ILE A 51 -4.50 -18.23 11.78
CA ILE A 51 -3.52 -17.20 12.15
C ILE A 51 -3.97 -16.45 13.41
N ASN A 52 -5.24 -16.05 13.45
CA ASN A 52 -5.80 -15.37 14.63
C ASN A 52 -5.90 -16.30 15.85
N SER A 53 -6.13 -17.60 15.65
CA SER A 53 -6.10 -18.60 16.72
C SER A 53 -4.69 -18.79 17.29
N LEU A 54 -3.66 -18.85 16.45
CA LEU A 54 -2.25 -18.86 16.89
C LEU A 54 -1.92 -17.62 17.72
N HIS A 55 -2.29 -16.44 17.23
CA HIS A 55 -2.12 -15.20 17.98
C HIS A 55 -2.87 -15.25 19.32
N LYS A 56 -4.14 -15.68 19.34
CA LYS A 56 -4.93 -15.78 20.58
C LYS A 56 -4.26 -16.76 21.56
N PHE A 57 -3.82 -17.92 21.07
CA PHE A 57 -3.22 -18.97 21.87
C PHE A 57 -1.95 -18.49 22.56
N TYR A 58 -1.05 -17.78 21.86
CA TYR A 58 0.24 -17.37 22.44
C TYR A 58 0.31 -15.93 22.97
N MET A 59 -0.50 -14.99 22.46
CA MET A 59 -0.33 -13.56 22.75
C MET A 59 -1.47 -12.96 23.60
N SER A 60 -2.70 -13.47 23.47
CA SER A 60 -3.86 -12.89 24.16
C SER A 60 -4.11 -13.57 25.51
N HIS A 61 -3.81 -12.88 26.62
CA HIS A 61 -4.00 -13.39 27.98
C HIS A 61 -3.34 -14.76 28.22
N ALA A 62 -2.16 -14.98 27.63
CA ALA A 62 -1.53 -16.29 27.53
C ALA A 62 -0.12 -16.33 28.14
N VAL A 63 0.05 -15.81 29.36
CA VAL A 63 1.36 -15.63 30.01
C VAL A 63 2.19 -16.91 30.02
N LYS A 64 1.62 -18.03 30.48
CA LYS A 64 2.31 -19.33 30.57
C LYS A 64 2.76 -19.87 29.21
N ARG A 65 1.89 -19.76 28.19
CA ARG A 65 2.19 -20.25 26.83
C ARG A 65 3.20 -19.35 26.12
N LYS A 66 3.12 -18.02 26.31
CA LYS A 66 4.13 -17.08 25.81
C LYS A 66 5.50 -17.35 26.42
N ALA A 67 5.56 -17.58 27.74
CA ALA A 67 6.80 -17.94 28.43
C ALA A 67 7.38 -19.26 27.92
N SER A 68 6.53 -20.28 27.72
CA SER A 68 6.96 -21.56 27.13
C SER A 68 7.53 -21.40 25.71
N LEU A 69 6.90 -20.56 24.88
CA LEU A 69 7.40 -20.27 23.53
C LEU A 69 8.75 -19.53 23.58
N ALA A 70 8.91 -18.57 24.49
CA ALA A 70 10.18 -17.86 24.69
C ALA A 70 11.30 -18.79 25.17
N GLN A 71 11.02 -19.67 26.14
CA GLN A 71 11.97 -20.68 26.61
C GLN A 71 12.39 -21.64 25.50
N THR A 72 11.44 -22.04 24.64
CA THR A 72 11.74 -22.88 23.48
C THR A 72 12.62 -22.14 22.47
N SER A 73 12.40 -20.83 22.28
CA SER A 73 13.23 -19.98 21.42
C SER A 73 14.67 -19.90 21.92
N GLU A 74 14.86 -19.76 23.23
CA GLU A 74 16.18 -19.73 23.87
C GLU A 74 16.89 -21.08 23.74
N ALA A 75 16.19 -22.19 24.01
CA ALA A 75 16.74 -23.54 23.87
C ALA A 75 17.18 -23.87 22.43
N LEU A 76 16.46 -23.35 21.44
CA LEU A 76 16.78 -23.53 20.01
C LEU A 76 17.73 -22.46 19.45
N ASN A 77 18.15 -21.49 20.26
CA ASN A 77 18.93 -20.32 19.83
C ASN A 77 18.30 -19.58 18.62
N LEU A 78 16.98 -19.37 18.68
CA LEU A 78 16.20 -18.67 17.64
C LEU A 78 15.75 -17.29 18.12
N VAL A 79 15.57 -16.38 17.16
CA VAL A 79 15.02 -15.04 17.43
C VAL A 79 13.53 -15.16 17.73
N PHE A 80 13.10 -14.66 18.88
CA PHE A 80 11.70 -14.60 19.26
C PHE A 80 10.98 -13.43 18.57
N TYR A 81 9.94 -13.74 17.80
CA TYR A 81 9.05 -12.75 17.19
C TYR A 81 7.64 -12.86 17.79
N GLU A 82 7.10 -11.73 18.25
CA GLU A 82 5.70 -11.70 18.69
C GLU A 82 4.74 -11.92 17.52
N LEU A 83 3.92 -12.95 17.62
CA LEU A 83 2.88 -13.26 16.63
C LEU A 83 1.96 -12.07 16.44
N LYS A 84 1.53 -11.86 15.19
CA LYS A 84 0.64 -10.75 14.81
C LYS A 84 -0.76 -11.25 14.50
N ARG A 85 -1.73 -10.35 14.66
CA ARG A 85 -3.14 -10.57 14.38
C ARG A 85 -3.51 -9.96 13.03
N ILE A 86 -4.41 -10.61 12.30
CA ILE A 86 -5.00 -10.07 11.07
C ILE A 86 -6.17 -9.17 11.43
N TYR A 87 -6.23 -7.99 10.79
CA TYR A 87 -7.27 -7.00 10.96
C TYR A 87 -8.03 -6.77 9.65
N ARG A 88 -9.35 -6.97 9.65
CA ARG A 88 -10.21 -6.83 8.46
C ARG A 88 -10.13 -5.46 7.76
N ILE A 89 -9.80 -4.38 8.48
CA ILE A 89 -9.75 -3.00 7.93
C ILE A 89 -8.39 -2.68 7.26
N ARG A 90 -7.31 -3.40 7.60
CA ARG A 90 -5.95 -3.20 7.08
C ARG A 90 -5.37 -4.56 6.70
N TRP A 91 -6.14 -5.27 5.90
CA TRP A 91 -6.02 -6.71 5.76
C TRP A 91 -4.65 -7.05 5.18
N VAL A 92 -4.24 -6.45 4.05
CA VAL A 92 -2.97 -6.75 3.36
C VAL A 92 -1.77 -6.53 4.28
N ALA A 93 -1.64 -5.35 4.87
CA ALA A 93 -0.51 -5.03 5.73
C ALA A 93 -0.46 -5.91 6.99
N SER A 94 -1.62 -6.17 7.61
CA SER A 94 -1.68 -6.99 8.82
C SER A 94 -1.38 -8.46 8.54
N GLU A 95 -1.82 -8.97 7.40
CA GLU A 95 -1.64 -10.34 6.99
C GLU A 95 -0.21 -10.61 6.52
N VAL A 96 0.39 -9.71 5.72
CA VAL A 96 1.82 -9.81 5.38
C VAL A 96 2.67 -9.90 6.64
N SER A 97 2.37 -9.05 7.63
CA SER A 97 3.09 -9.05 8.91
C SER A 97 2.89 -10.35 9.68
N ALA A 98 1.65 -10.87 9.75
CA ALA A 98 1.34 -12.11 10.45
C ALA A 98 1.95 -13.34 9.78
N LEU A 99 1.82 -13.46 8.45
CA LEU A 99 2.39 -14.55 7.67
C LEU A 99 3.92 -14.55 7.73
N ASP A 100 4.57 -13.39 7.64
CA ASP A 100 6.04 -13.32 7.71
C ASP A 100 6.57 -13.72 9.09
N VAL A 101 5.92 -13.28 10.17
CA VAL A 101 6.29 -13.70 11.53
C VAL A 101 6.09 -15.20 11.71
N ILE A 102 4.96 -15.77 11.25
CA ILE A 102 4.72 -17.22 11.33
C ILE A 102 5.78 -17.98 10.52
N ARG A 103 6.13 -17.52 9.32
CA ARG A 103 7.18 -18.15 8.50
C ARG A 103 8.54 -18.13 9.19
N LYS A 104 8.92 -16.99 9.80
CA LYS A 104 10.19 -16.85 10.54
C LYS A 104 10.23 -17.72 11.80
N SER A 105 9.09 -17.87 12.47
CA SER A 105 8.94 -18.64 13.70
C SER A 105 8.46 -20.07 13.46
N TYR A 106 8.46 -20.56 12.22
CA TYR A 106 7.68 -21.76 11.86
C TYR A 106 8.15 -23.02 12.61
N TYR A 107 9.47 -23.26 12.63
CA TYR A 107 10.07 -24.37 13.36
C TYR A 107 9.84 -24.23 14.88
N LEU A 108 10.08 -23.03 15.44
CA LEU A 108 9.81 -22.72 16.85
C LEU A 108 8.37 -23.04 17.25
N LEU A 109 7.39 -22.68 16.41
CA LEU A 109 5.98 -22.92 16.66
C LEU A 109 5.66 -24.42 16.69
N LEU A 110 6.17 -25.20 15.73
CA LEU A 110 5.96 -26.64 15.70
C LEU A 110 6.54 -27.34 16.94
N THR A 111 7.81 -27.07 17.25
CA THR A 111 8.49 -27.67 18.41
C THR A 111 7.76 -27.34 19.71
N ASN A 112 7.35 -26.08 19.89
CA ASN A 112 6.64 -25.70 21.11
C ASN A 112 5.24 -26.34 21.20
N LEU A 113 4.50 -26.42 20.08
CA LEU A 113 3.19 -27.07 20.06
C LEU A 113 3.28 -28.58 20.35
N GLU A 114 4.34 -29.25 19.88
CA GLU A 114 4.64 -30.65 20.24
C GLU A 114 4.93 -30.80 21.73
N ASN A 115 5.74 -29.91 22.30
CA ASN A 115 6.04 -29.89 23.73
C ASN A 115 4.78 -29.66 24.59
N ILE A 116 3.89 -28.75 24.17
CA ILE A 116 2.61 -28.51 24.87
C ILE A 116 1.68 -29.72 24.73
N LYS A 117 1.61 -30.34 23.54
CA LYS A 117 0.77 -31.51 23.28
C LYS A 117 1.19 -32.75 24.10
N SER A 118 2.47 -32.86 24.46
CA SER A 118 3.00 -34.02 25.19
C SER A 118 2.16 -34.36 26.44
N PRO A 119 1.88 -35.65 26.71
CA PRO A 119 1.17 -36.07 27.92
C PRO A 119 1.85 -35.57 29.21
N SER A 120 3.18 -35.51 29.20
CA SER A 120 4.02 -35.04 30.33
C SER A 120 4.02 -33.52 30.51
N SER A 121 3.39 -32.76 29.60
CA SER A 121 3.36 -31.31 29.72
C SER A 121 2.43 -30.87 30.85
N GLY A 122 2.86 -29.84 31.59
CA GLY A 122 2.08 -29.23 32.68
C GLY A 122 0.95 -28.31 32.21
N PHE A 123 0.47 -28.45 30.96
CA PHE A 123 -0.66 -27.68 30.42
C PHE A 123 -1.98 -28.43 30.61
N ASP A 124 -3.07 -27.68 30.71
CA ASP A 124 -4.43 -28.20 30.81
C ASP A 124 -4.88 -28.89 29.51
N ASP A 125 -5.91 -29.73 29.60
CA ASP A 125 -6.40 -30.53 28.47
C ASP A 125 -6.95 -29.68 27.31
N GLU A 126 -7.53 -28.50 27.59
CA GLU A 126 -8.00 -27.57 26.57
C GLU A 126 -6.82 -26.98 25.78
N SER A 127 -5.76 -26.57 26.47
CA SER A 127 -4.50 -26.11 25.86
C SER A 127 -3.84 -27.23 25.04
N LYS A 128 -3.82 -28.46 25.54
CA LYS A 128 -3.28 -29.64 24.82
C LYS A 128 -4.08 -29.96 23.56
N ALA A 129 -5.41 -29.95 23.65
CA ALA A 129 -6.30 -30.17 22.50
C ALA A 129 -6.15 -29.08 21.44
N THR A 130 -6.11 -27.81 21.87
CA THR A 130 -5.89 -26.66 20.99
C THR A 130 -4.52 -26.73 20.31
N ALA A 131 -3.47 -27.06 21.06
CA ALA A 131 -2.13 -27.23 20.52
C ALA A 131 -2.07 -28.35 19.47
N SER A 132 -2.75 -29.47 19.72
CA SER A 132 -2.87 -30.58 18.77
C SER A 132 -3.55 -30.16 17.45
N GLY A 133 -4.64 -29.38 17.53
CA GLY A 133 -5.33 -28.84 16.36
C GLY A 133 -4.46 -27.87 15.55
N LEU A 134 -3.80 -26.92 16.23
CA LEU A 134 -2.89 -25.96 15.60
C LEU A 134 -1.68 -26.66 14.95
N LEU A 135 -1.10 -27.65 15.64
CA LEU A 135 0.00 -28.46 15.13
C LEU A 135 -0.39 -29.23 13.87
N LYS A 136 -1.57 -29.87 13.86
CA LYS A 136 -2.09 -30.59 12.68
C LYS A 136 -2.22 -29.65 11.47
N THR A 137 -2.67 -28.42 11.68
CA THR A 137 -2.78 -27.41 10.62
C THR A 137 -1.41 -26.97 10.12
N LEU A 138 -0.47 -26.63 11.00
CA LEU A 138 0.88 -26.21 10.62
C LEU A 138 1.69 -27.35 9.98
N GLN A 139 1.45 -28.59 10.35
CA GLN A 139 2.10 -29.73 9.68
C GLN A 139 1.50 -30.03 8.30
N ASN A 140 0.36 -29.44 7.91
CA ASN A 140 -0.25 -29.72 6.62
C ASN A 140 0.53 -29.03 5.49
N VAL A 141 1.10 -29.83 4.57
CA VAL A 141 1.87 -29.30 3.44
C VAL A 141 1.06 -28.31 2.60
N ARG A 142 -0.22 -28.61 2.31
CA ARG A 142 -1.09 -27.75 1.48
C ARG A 142 -1.38 -26.41 2.16
N TYR A 143 -1.51 -26.39 3.49
CA TYR A 143 -1.61 -25.15 4.25
C TYR A 143 -0.35 -24.30 4.10
N TYR A 144 0.82 -24.92 4.29
CA TYR A 144 2.09 -24.20 4.19
C TYR A 144 2.37 -23.72 2.76
N SER A 145 2.00 -24.51 1.74
CA SER A 145 2.04 -24.11 0.33
C SER A 145 1.23 -22.85 0.09
N LEU A 146 -0.01 -22.82 0.58
CA LEU A 146 -0.89 -21.66 0.48
C LEU A 146 -0.30 -20.46 1.22
N HIS A 147 0.25 -20.67 2.43
CA HIS A 147 0.91 -19.63 3.23
C HIS A 147 2.04 -18.95 2.46
N LEU A 148 2.95 -19.74 1.87
CA LEU A 148 4.08 -19.21 1.12
C LEU A 148 3.63 -18.50 -0.17
N PHE A 149 2.70 -19.09 -0.91
CA PHE A 149 2.14 -18.49 -2.13
C PHE A 149 1.44 -17.16 -1.84
N LEU A 150 0.65 -17.11 -0.77
CA LEU A 150 -0.05 -15.91 -0.35
C LEU A 150 0.94 -14.83 0.06
N MET A 151 2.04 -15.16 0.74
CA MET A 151 3.11 -14.19 1.01
C MET A 151 3.70 -13.59 -0.28
N ASP A 152 3.92 -14.38 -1.32
CA ASP A 152 4.44 -13.89 -2.60
C ASP A 152 3.47 -12.90 -3.27
N ILE A 153 2.18 -13.24 -3.30
CA ILE A 153 1.12 -12.34 -3.79
C ILE A 153 1.05 -11.05 -2.96
N LEU A 154 0.91 -11.18 -1.65
CA LEU A 154 0.68 -10.04 -0.78
C LEU A 154 1.88 -9.11 -0.70
N LYS A 155 3.10 -9.58 -0.96
CA LYS A 155 4.28 -8.71 -1.04
C LYS A 155 4.24 -7.78 -2.25
N LEU A 156 3.74 -8.24 -3.40
CA LEU A 156 3.48 -7.37 -4.55
C LEU A 156 2.41 -6.31 -4.21
N LEU A 157 1.35 -6.73 -3.53
CA LEU A 157 0.22 -5.86 -3.16
C LEU A 157 0.59 -4.87 -2.05
N GLU A 158 1.41 -5.28 -1.07
CA GLU A 158 1.95 -4.40 -0.02
C GLU A 158 2.82 -3.31 -0.64
N PHE A 159 3.68 -3.67 -1.59
CA PHE A 159 4.51 -2.69 -2.29
C PHE A 159 3.64 -1.61 -2.94
N GLU A 160 2.60 -1.99 -3.69
CA GLU A 160 1.71 -1.02 -4.34
C GLU A 160 0.89 -0.21 -3.31
N SER A 161 0.43 -0.85 -2.23
CA SER A 161 -0.25 -0.17 -1.12
C SER A 161 0.65 0.92 -0.51
N LEU A 162 1.94 0.65 -0.33
CA LEU A 162 2.89 1.63 0.18
C LEU A 162 3.15 2.76 -0.83
N GLN A 163 3.15 2.49 -2.13
CA GLN A 163 3.24 3.54 -3.16
C GLN A 163 2.06 4.51 -3.05
N PHE A 164 0.84 4.00 -2.90
CA PHE A 164 -0.36 4.83 -2.69
C PHE A 164 -0.31 5.68 -1.43
N GLN A 165 0.42 5.23 -0.41
CA GLN A 165 0.48 5.92 0.88
C GLN A 165 1.61 6.97 0.96
N ARG A 166 2.40 7.16 -0.10
CA ARG A 166 3.45 8.20 -0.14
C ARG A 166 2.84 9.60 -0.11
N ALA A 167 3.50 10.52 0.59
CA ALA A 167 3.09 11.92 0.68
C ALA A 167 2.98 12.61 -0.69
N LYS A 168 3.87 12.24 -1.62
CA LYS A 168 3.94 12.76 -2.99
C LYS A 168 3.36 11.76 -4.02
N GLY A 169 2.34 11.00 -3.63
CA GLY A 169 1.65 10.09 -4.56
C GLY A 169 0.87 10.87 -5.62
N THR A 170 0.85 10.38 -6.85
CA THR A 170 0.19 11.03 -8.00
C THR A 170 -0.58 10.00 -8.84
N PHE A 171 -1.62 10.47 -9.54
CA PHE A 171 -2.34 9.70 -10.56
C PHE A 171 -1.54 9.55 -11.86
N ILE A 172 -0.54 10.40 -12.11
CA ILE A 172 0.31 10.33 -13.30
C ILE A 172 1.15 9.04 -13.24
N GLY A 173 1.06 8.20 -14.28
CA GLY A 173 1.74 6.90 -14.32
C GLY A 173 1.08 5.82 -13.47
N LEU A 174 -0.12 6.07 -12.94
CA LEU A 174 -0.85 5.05 -12.17
C LEU A 174 -1.28 3.86 -13.05
N GLN A 175 -1.77 4.12 -14.26
CA GLN A 175 -2.18 3.05 -15.17
C GLN A 175 -1.03 2.08 -15.46
N GLU A 176 0.16 2.59 -15.78
CA GLU A 176 1.35 1.78 -16.04
C GLU A 176 1.75 0.93 -14.83
N ARG A 177 1.74 1.51 -13.62
CA ARG A 177 1.99 0.75 -12.38
C ARG A 177 0.97 -0.35 -12.17
N HIS A 178 -0.31 -0.07 -12.45
CA HIS A 178 -1.37 -1.06 -12.34
C HIS A 178 -1.18 -2.21 -13.34
N THR A 179 -0.85 -1.90 -14.60
CA THR A 179 -0.52 -2.90 -15.63
C THR A 179 0.68 -3.75 -15.23
N ASN A 180 1.74 -3.14 -14.69
CA ASN A 180 2.92 -3.86 -14.22
C ASN A 180 2.63 -4.78 -13.03
N LEU A 181 1.75 -4.35 -12.11
CA LEU A 181 1.27 -5.19 -11.01
C LEU A 181 0.49 -6.41 -11.54
N ILE A 182 -0.46 -6.19 -12.47
CA ILE A 182 -1.23 -7.27 -13.09
C ILE A 182 -0.29 -8.26 -13.79
N HIS A 183 0.67 -7.76 -14.57
CA HIS A 183 1.67 -8.61 -15.22
C HIS A 183 2.46 -9.43 -14.20
N SER A 184 2.92 -8.80 -13.10
CA SER A 184 3.64 -9.50 -12.03
C SER A 184 2.80 -10.59 -11.39
N LEU A 185 1.50 -10.34 -11.15
CA LEU A 185 0.56 -11.34 -10.63
C LEU A 185 0.34 -12.49 -11.63
N GLU A 186 0.20 -12.20 -12.92
CA GLU A 186 0.08 -13.20 -13.98
C GLU A 186 1.28 -14.15 -14.02
N THR A 187 2.50 -13.64 -13.82
CA THR A 187 3.70 -14.52 -13.78
C THR A 187 3.64 -15.55 -12.65
N LEU A 188 2.93 -15.26 -11.56
CA LEU A 188 2.74 -16.19 -10.43
C LEU A 188 1.75 -17.33 -10.75
N LYS A 189 1.03 -17.28 -11.89
CA LYS A 189 0.25 -18.43 -12.36
C LYS A 189 1.13 -19.59 -12.82
N THR A 190 2.26 -19.25 -13.43
CA THR A 190 3.17 -20.24 -14.03
C THR A 190 4.45 -20.45 -13.25
N ASN A 191 4.90 -19.45 -12.49
CA ASN A 191 6.18 -19.48 -11.78
C ASN A 191 5.99 -19.42 -10.26
N ASN A 192 6.88 -20.08 -9.53
CA ASN A 192 6.95 -19.93 -8.08
C ASN A 192 7.51 -18.55 -7.73
N GLY A 193 6.89 -17.89 -6.76
CA GLY A 193 7.43 -16.65 -6.20
C GLY A 193 8.60 -16.91 -5.25
N PRO A 194 9.25 -15.83 -4.78
CA PRO A 194 10.45 -15.91 -3.95
C PRO A 194 10.31 -16.80 -2.71
N ARG A 195 9.17 -16.78 -2.00
CA ARG A 195 8.99 -17.57 -0.77
C ARG A 195 8.93 -19.06 -1.02
N ILE A 196 8.28 -19.48 -2.10
CA ILE A 196 8.28 -20.88 -2.51
C ILE A 196 9.68 -21.29 -3.00
N VAL A 197 10.36 -20.44 -3.78
CA VAL A 197 11.72 -20.70 -4.27
C VAL A 197 12.72 -20.83 -3.10
N ASP A 198 12.69 -19.90 -2.15
CA ASP A 198 13.52 -19.93 -0.93
C ASP A 198 13.29 -21.23 -0.14
N PHE A 199 12.02 -21.63 0.02
CA PHE A 199 11.66 -22.87 0.71
C PHE A 199 12.21 -24.09 -0.03
N LEU A 200 11.97 -24.20 -1.34
CA LEU A 200 12.48 -25.30 -2.17
C LEU A 200 14.00 -25.40 -2.17
N ALA A 201 14.70 -24.26 -2.14
CA ALA A 201 16.16 -24.21 -2.06
C ALA A 201 16.66 -24.70 -0.68
N SER A 202 15.90 -24.45 0.38
CA SER A 202 16.25 -24.92 1.73
C SER A 202 16.02 -26.41 1.94
N CYS A 203 15.14 -27.05 1.15
CA CYS A 203 14.73 -28.44 1.36
C CYS A 203 15.44 -29.43 0.44
N LYS A 204 15.52 -30.68 0.89
CA LYS A 204 15.83 -31.84 0.05
C LYS A 204 14.53 -32.52 -0.38
N CYS A 205 14.44 -32.87 -1.66
CA CYS A 205 13.29 -33.56 -2.21
C CYS A 205 13.51 -35.05 -2.23
N ARG A 206 12.49 -35.81 -1.80
CA ARG A 206 12.48 -37.27 -1.85
C ARG A 206 12.14 -37.74 -3.26
N ARG A 207 13.03 -38.52 -3.87
CA ARG A 207 12.80 -39.27 -5.11
C ARG A 207 12.75 -40.76 -4.80
N VAL A 208 11.76 -41.46 -5.37
CA VAL A 208 11.69 -42.93 -5.28
C VAL A 208 12.48 -43.49 -6.45
N LEU A 209 13.56 -44.23 -6.15
CA LEU A 209 14.43 -44.85 -7.18
C LEU A 209 13.90 -46.22 -7.65
N GLY A 210 13.02 -46.84 -6.86
CA GLY A 210 12.42 -48.14 -7.13
C GLY A 210 11.89 -48.79 -5.86
N THR A 211 11.53 -50.07 -5.93
CA THR A 211 11.16 -50.91 -4.79
C THR A 211 12.15 -52.06 -4.66
N ALA A 212 12.80 -52.18 -3.51
CA ALA A 212 13.61 -53.36 -3.16
C ALA A 212 12.93 -54.05 -1.97
N ASP A 213 12.71 -55.36 -2.08
CA ASP A 213 12.08 -56.19 -1.02
C ASP A 213 10.73 -55.67 -0.50
N GLY A 214 9.92 -55.05 -1.39
CA GLY A 214 8.62 -54.48 -1.03
C GLY A 214 8.69 -53.11 -0.33
N TYR A 215 9.89 -52.57 -0.09
CA TYR A 215 10.08 -51.25 0.47
C TYR A 215 10.57 -50.25 -0.60
N PRO A 216 10.01 -49.02 -0.64
CA PRO A 216 10.45 -48.00 -1.57
C PRO A 216 11.86 -47.53 -1.20
N GLN A 217 12.80 -47.63 -2.14
CA GLN A 217 14.13 -47.04 -2.01
C GLN A 217 14.07 -45.53 -2.29
N LEU A 218 14.66 -44.75 -1.38
CA LEU A 218 14.51 -43.30 -1.34
C LEU A 218 15.86 -42.61 -1.43
N GLU A 219 15.93 -41.63 -2.30
CA GLU A 219 17.07 -40.72 -2.39
C GLU A 219 16.61 -39.28 -2.17
N TYR A 220 17.43 -38.50 -1.48
CA TYR A 220 17.17 -37.09 -1.19
C TYR A 220 18.13 -36.23 -2.00
N HIS A 221 17.61 -35.41 -2.90
CA HIS A 221 18.42 -34.50 -3.72
C HIS A 221 18.18 -33.03 -3.34
N SER A 222 19.24 -32.23 -3.45
CA SER A 222 19.16 -30.77 -3.40
C SER A 222 18.56 -30.21 -4.70
N GLY A 223 17.99 -29.01 -4.65
CA GLY A 223 17.41 -28.36 -5.84
C GLY A 223 16.04 -28.94 -6.19
N CYS A 224 15.09 -28.82 -5.27
CA CYS A 224 13.71 -29.22 -5.49
C CYS A 224 13.06 -28.43 -6.65
N HIS A 225 12.76 -29.10 -7.76
CA HIS A 225 12.02 -28.52 -8.87
C HIS A 225 10.58 -29.01 -8.86
N THR A 226 9.71 -28.27 -8.18
CA THR A 226 8.26 -28.47 -8.29
C THR A 226 7.52 -27.15 -8.32
N ARG A 227 6.50 -27.06 -9.17
CA ARG A 227 5.53 -25.96 -9.16
C ARG A 227 4.45 -26.17 -8.09
N ASP A 228 4.39 -27.34 -7.49
CA ASP A 228 3.43 -27.65 -6.44
C ASP A 228 4.08 -28.40 -5.27
N LEU A 229 4.06 -27.75 -4.12
CA LEU A 229 4.53 -28.30 -2.86
C LEU A 229 3.55 -29.38 -2.33
N SER A 230 2.31 -29.39 -2.80
CA SER A 230 1.21 -30.23 -2.27
C SER A 230 1.38 -31.73 -2.49
N TYR A 231 2.26 -32.16 -3.41
CA TYR A 231 2.48 -33.56 -3.77
C TYR A 231 3.90 -34.06 -3.48
N SER A 232 4.78 -33.17 -3.00
CA SER A 232 6.20 -33.48 -2.83
C SER A 232 6.51 -33.78 -1.36
N ASN A 233 7.30 -34.83 -1.13
CA ASN A 233 7.83 -35.13 0.19
C ASN A 233 9.14 -34.36 0.37
N PHE A 234 9.12 -33.39 1.28
CA PHE A 234 10.26 -32.54 1.60
C PHE A 234 10.92 -32.97 2.91
N ALA A 235 12.24 -32.97 2.94
CA ALA A 235 13.04 -33.00 4.16
C ALA A 235 13.83 -31.70 4.23
N CYS A 236 13.44 -30.80 5.13
CA CYS A 236 14.08 -29.50 5.28
C CYS A 236 14.92 -29.46 6.57
N PRO A 237 16.11 -28.83 6.55
CA PRO A 237 17.02 -28.76 7.70
C PRO A 237 16.39 -27.96 8.85
N SER A 238 16.62 -28.45 10.06
CA SER A 238 16.11 -27.88 11.31
C SER A 238 17.05 -26.80 11.83
N GLY A 239 16.80 -25.53 11.50
CA GLY A 239 17.42 -24.36 12.14
C GLY A 239 18.97 -24.33 12.19
N PRO A 240 19.58 -23.32 12.83
CA PRO A 240 21.02 -23.25 13.02
C PRO A 240 21.44 -24.14 14.20
N GLY A 241 22.13 -25.26 13.94
CA GLY A 241 22.73 -26.13 14.98
C GLY A 241 22.66 -27.64 14.75
N SER A 242 21.93 -28.13 13.73
CA SER A 242 21.73 -29.58 13.54
C SER A 242 22.88 -30.23 12.75
N SER A 243 23.44 -31.32 13.30
CA SER A 243 24.39 -32.24 12.63
C SER A 243 23.77 -33.61 12.34
N ASP A 244 22.47 -33.80 12.64
CA ASP A 244 21.76 -35.08 12.55
C ASP A 244 20.76 -35.09 11.37
N PRO A 245 20.84 -36.06 10.44
CA PRO A 245 19.90 -36.21 9.34
C PRO A 245 18.46 -36.59 9.74
N THR A 246 18.17 -36.83 11.03
CA THR A 246 16.86 -37.25 11.57
C THR A 246 16.06 -36.12 12.25
N GLU A 247 16.65 -34.98 12.56
CA GLU A 247 15.91 -33.81 13.04
C GLU A 247 15.34 -33.04 11.85
N ARG A 248 14.11 -33.37 11.45
CA ARG A 248 13.47 -32.81 10.25
C ARG A 248 12.24 -31.99 10.58
N PHE A 249 12.12 -30.84 9.92
CA PHE A 249 10.83 -30.23 9.66
C PHE A 249 10.01 -31.15 8.73
N GLU A 250 9.08 -31.92 9.29
CA GLU A 250 8.22 -32.82 8.51
C GLU A 250 6.84 -32.21 8.24
N LEU A 251 6.60 -31.87 6.98
CA LEU A 251 5.26 -31.58 6.47
C LEU A 251 4.54 -32.89 6.14
N LYS A 252 3.33 -33.05 6.68
CA LYS A 252 2.46 -34.20 6.49
C LYS A 252 1.55 -34.00 5.29
N GLN A 253 1.42 -35.06 4.50
CA GLN A 253 0.46 -35.15 3.40
C GLN A 253 -0.96 -35.41 3.93
N PRO A 254 -2.01 -34.87 3.29
CA PRO A 254 -3.38 -35.30 3.55
C PRO A 254 -3.57 -36.77 3.12
N GLY A 255 -4.33 -37.55 3.91
CA GLY A 255 -4.54 -38.98 3.66
C GLY A 255 -5.20 -39.27 2.31
N SER A 256 -4.69 -40.27 1.58
CA SER A 256 -4.96 -40.52 0.14
C SER A 256 -6.39 -40.94 -0.23
N ALA A 257 -7.26 -41.27 0.74
CA ALA A 257 -8.57 -41.85 0.45
C ALA A 257 -9.68 -40.83 0.14
N ALA A 258 -9.53 -39.57 0.55
CA ALA A 258 -10.59 -38.56 0.44
C ALA A 258 -10.57 -37.75 -0.88
N ASP A 259 -9.45 -37.76 -1.62
CA ASP A 259 -9.19 -36.82 -2.72
C ASP A 259 -9.96 -37.11 -4.03
N ARG A 260 -10.47 -38.34 -4.26
CA ARG A 260 -11.21 -38.66 -5.50
C ARG A 260 -12.65 -38.14 -5.52
N SER A 261 -13.26 -37.87 -4.36
CA SER A 261 -14.67 -37.43 -4.25
C SER A 261 -14.84 -35.89 -4.31
N LEU A 262 -13.74 -35.15 -4.22
CA LEU A 262 -13.71 -33.69 -4.01
C LEU A 262 -13.80 -32.85 -5.30
N ARG A 263 -13.61 -33.46 -6.48
CA ARG A 263 -13.69 -32.75 -7.77
C ARG A 263 -15.06 -32.11 -8.07
N ASN A 264 -16.14 -32.60 -7.44
CA ASN A 264 -17.51 -32.19 -7.77
C ASN A 264 -18.24 -31.38 -6.69
N ARG A 265 -17.59 -31.01 -5.57
CA ARG A 265 -18.28 -30.36 -4.42
C ARG A 265 -17.70 -29.01 -3.98
N LEU A 266 -16.96 -28.34 -4.86
CA LEU A 266 -16.50 -26.95 -4.64
C LEU A 266 -17.54 -25.89 -5.04
N PHE A 267 -18.69 -26.32 -5.59
CA PHE A 267 -19.69 -25.40 -6.14
C PHE A 267 -21.09 -25.95 -5.86
N ASP A 268 -21.63 -25.61 -4.69
CA ASP A 268 -23.08 -25.46 -4.58
C ASP A 268 -23.38 -24.24 -3.72
N ALA A 269 -23.92 -23.22 -4.38
CA ALA A 269 -24.28 -21.94 -3.81
C ALA A 269 -25.64 -22.06 -3.12
N SER A 270 -25.72 -22.72 -1.97
CA SER A 270 -26.88 -22.60 -1.09
C SER A 270 -26.59 -22.97 0.37
N GLY A 271 -26.51 -21.93 1.21
CA GLY A 271 -27.06 -21.89 2.56
C GLY A 271 -26.72 -22.99 3.58
N ARG A 272 -26.09 -22.53 4.68
CA ARG A 272 -26.20 -23.03 6.07
C ARG A 272 -25.77 -24.48 6.36
N GLY A 273 -24.66 -24.56 7.10
CA GLY A 273 -24.52 -25.49 8.23
C GLY A 273 -24.02 -26.89 7.91
N SER A 274 -22.70 -27.08 8.02
CA SER A 274 -22.07 -28.16 8.77
C SER A 274 -20.56 -28.06 8.54
N VAL A 275 -19.76 -28.19 9.61
CA VAL A 275 -18.30 -28.28 9.51
C VAL A 275 -17.98 -29.65 8.91
N VAL A 276 -17.89 -29.72 7.58
CA VAL A 276 -17.44 -30.91 6.87
C VAL A 276 -15.92 -30.92 6.91
N ASP A 277 -15.35 -31.98 7.48
CA ASP A 277 -13.92 -32.32 7.45
C ASP A 277 -13.49 -32.66 6.01
N MET A 278 -13.42 -31.63 5.16
CA MET A 278 -12.64 -31.66 3.94
C MET A 278 -11.17 -31.62 4.36
N GLY A 279 -10.28 -32.36 3.68
CA GLY A 279 -8.85 -32.01 3.74
C GLY A 279 -8.73 -30.53 3.39
N ALA A 280 -8.52 -29.67 4.39
CA ALA A 280 -9.06 -28.29 4.39
C ALA A 280 -8.42 -27.33 3.38
N TYR A 281 -7.39 -27.79 2.68
CA TYR A 281 -6.59 -26.99 1.76
C TYR A 281 -6.42 -27.76 0.44
N PRO A 282 -6.81 -27.18 -0.70
CA PRO A 282 -6.60 -27.78 -2.02
C PRO A 282 -5.13 -27.72 -2.44
N ALA A 283 -4.78 -28.44 -3.50
CA ALA A 283 -3.42 -28.38 -4.04
C ALA A 283 -3.14 -27.00 -4.65
N LEU A 284 -1.88 -26.56 -4.61
CA LEU A 284 -1.53 -25.20 -5.00
C LEU A 284 -1.70 -24.99 -6.52
N ASP A 285 -1.46 -26.00 -7.33
CA ASP A 285 -1.69 -25.97 -8.77
C ASP A 285 -3.18 -25.82 -9.14
N GLU A 286 -4.10 -26.37 -8.34
CA GLU A 286 -5.55 -26.28 -8.54
C GLU A 286 -6.10 -24.86 -8.28
N ILE A 287 -5.50 -24.12 -7.35
CA ILE A 287 -6.02 -22.83 -6.88
C ILE A 287 -5.24 -21.62 -7.35
N ARG A 288 -3.98 -21.78 -7.75
CA ARG A 288 -3.07 -20.68 -8.08
C ARG A 288 -3.65 -19.72 -9.11
N SER A 289 -4.08 -20.23 -10.27
CA SER A 289 -4.67 -19.40 -11.31
C SER A 289 -5.95 -18.74 -10.82
N ARG A 290 -6.83 -19.49 -10.14
CA ARG A 290 -8.12 -18.97 -9.64
C ARG A 290 -7.96 -17.82 -8.65
N ILE A 291 -6.99 -17.92 -7.73
CA ILE A 291 -6.67 -16.86 -6.79
C ILE A 291 -6.19 -15.62 -7.54
N ILE A 292 -5.24 -15.79 -8.46
CA ILE A 292 -4.69 -14.66 -9.25
C ILE A 292 -5.77 -14.02 -10.11
N ASP A 293 -6.59 -14.81 -10.81
CA ASP A 293 -7.71 -14.36 -11.63
C ASP A 293 -8.69 -13.52 -10.79
N SER A 294 -9.08 -14.03 -9.61
CA SER A 294 -9.97 -13.32 -8.72
C SER A 294 -9.40 -11.97 -8.26
N ILE A 295 -8.10 -11.92 -7.94
CA ILE A 295 -7.42 -10.67 -7.58
C ILE A 295 -7.40 -9.70 -8.76
N ILE A 296 -7.03 -10.17 -9.97
CA ILE A 296 -6.96 -9.34 -11.17
C ILE A 296 -8.33 -8.79 -11.54
N ASP A 297 -9.38 -9.61 -11.47
CA ASP A 297 -10.76 -9.18 -11.74
C ASP A 297 -11.19 -8.09 -10.76
N GLN A 298 -10.94 -8.27 -9.45
CA GLN A 298 -11.24 -7.24 -8.48
C GLN A 298 -10.37 -5.99 -8.64
N LEU A 299 -9.09 -6.13 -9.01
CA LEU A 299 -8.23 -5.00 -9.31
C LEU A 299 -8.77 -4.19 -10.48
N ARG A 300 -9.19 -4.82 -11.58
CA ARG A 300 -9.82 -4.16 -12.73
C ARG A 300 -11.15 -3.49 -12.36
N ASN A 301 -11.98 -4.15 -11.56
CA ASN A 301 -13.25 -3.60 -11.09
C ASN A 301 -13.05 -2.35 -10.21
N TYR A 302 -12.05 -2.37 -9.34
CA TYR A 302 -11.76 -1.23 -8.49
C TYR A 302 -10.95 -0.17 -9.22
N PHE A 303 -10.06 -0.50 -10.16
CA PHE A 303 -9.21 0.42 -10.88
C PHE A 303 -9.43 0.31 -12.40
N PRO A 304 -10.54 0.84 -12.93
CA PRO A 304 -10.79 0.83 -14.37
C PRO A 304 -9.69 1.58 -15.12
N GLU A 305 -9.20 1.01 -16.22
CA GLU A 305 -8.02 1.51 -16.94
C GLU A 305 -8.25 2.92 -17.53
N ASP A 306 -9.46 3.16 -18.04
CA ASP A 306 -9.83 4.44 -18.68
C ASP A 306 -9.91 5.61 -17.70
N ASP A 307 -10.16 5.36 -16.41
CA ASP A 307 -10.27 6.42 -15.40
C ASP A 307 -8.93 7.08 -15.08
N TYR A 308 -7.82 6.35 -15.22
CA TYR A 308 -6.50 6.82 -14.81
C TYR A 308 -5.56 7.10 -15.98
N SER A 309 -5.84 6.55 -17.16
CA SER A 309 -5.05 6.75 -18.37
C SER A 309 -4.96 8.23 -18.78
N ILE A 310 -6.02 9.01 -18.54
CA ILE A 310 -6.07 10.43 -18.89
C ILE A 310 -4.99 11.28 -18.19
N PHE A 311 -4.44 10.83 -17.05
CA PHE A 311 -3.37 11.55 -16.36
C PHE A 311 -2.00 11.31 -16.99
N ASN A 312 -1.84 10.28 -17.82
CA ASN A 312 -0.56 9.91 -18.43
C ASN A 312 -0.09 10.91 -19.49
N VAL A 313 -0.96 11.79 -19.98
CA VAL A 313 -0.56 12.93 -20.82
C VAL A 313 0.44 13.86 -20.12
N LEU A 314 0.47 13.83 -18.77
CA LEU A 314 1.44 14.56 -17.97
C LEU A 314 2.61 13.67 -17.50
N ASN A 315 2.75 12.44 -18.00
CA ASN A 315 3.89 11.58 -17.64
C ASN A 315 5.15 12.05 -18.39
N PRO A 316 6.21 12.53 -17.70
CA PRO A 316 7.39 13.06 -18.36
C PRO A 316 8.05 12.08 -19.32
N VAL A 317 8.01 10.78 -19.01
CA VAL A 317 8.60 9.73 -19.86
C VAL A 317 7.91 9.66 -21.22
N LEU A 318 6.60 9.93 -21.27
CA LEU A 318 5.77 9.88 -22.46
C LEU A 318 5.73 11.19 -23.24
N LEU A 319 6.32 12.28 -22.71
CA LEU A 319 6.34 13.56 -23.41
C LEU A 319 7.22 13.48 -24.66
N PRO A 320 6.82 14.17 -25.76
CA PRO A 320 7.66 14.36 -26.93
C PRO A 320 9.06 14.86 -26.55
N ASN A 321 10.07 14.49 -27.34
CA ASN A 321 11.44 14.96 -27.19
C ASN A 321 11.86 15.76 -28.44
N ALA A 322 13.13 16.15 -28.51
CA ALA A 322 13.68 16.88 -29.65
C ALA A 322 13.52 16.11 -30.98
N GLU A 323 13.62 14.78 -30.98
CA GLU A 323 13.46 13.94 -32.17
C GLU A 323 12.00 13.87 -32.64
N THR A 324 11.05 13.89 -31.70
CA THR A 324 9.61 13.80 -31.97
C THR A 324 8.90 15.15 -31.88
N LEU A 325 9.60 16.27 -32.07
CA LEU A 325 9.05 17.62 -31.89
C LEU A 325 7.82 17.89 -32.79
N HIS A 326 7.81 17.30 -33.99
CA HIS A 326 6.68 17.38 -34.93
C HIS A 326 5.37 16.81 -34.36
N THR A 327 5.43 15.90 -33.38
CA THR A 327 4.25 15.28 -32.76
C THR A 327 3.60 16.13 -31.67
N VAL A 328 4.22 17.24 -31.24
CA VAL A 328 3.75 18.00 -30.07
C VAL A 328 2.30 18.45 -30.20
N PHE A 329 1.89 18.89 -31.38
CA PHE A 329 0.50 19.31 -31.63
C PHE A 329 -0.49 18.15 -31.43
N THR A 330 -0.25 17.00 -32.05
CA THR A 330 -1.11 15.82 -31.89
C THR A 330 -1.09 15.28 -30.46
N TYR A 331 0.07 15.33 -29.79
CA TYR A 331 0.19 14.93 -28.40
C TYR A 331 -0.61 15.86 -27.48
N SER A 332 -0.58 17.17 -27.73
CA SER A 332 -1.20 18.14 -26.84
C SER A 332 -2.71 18.04 -26.80
N LEU A 333 -3.36 17.58 -27.87
CA LEU A 333 -4.81 17.26 -27.88
C LEU A 333 -5.21 16.23 -26.82
N ARG A 334 -4.29 15.36 -26.36
CA ARG A 334 -4.56 14.37 -25.31
C ARG A 334 -4.80 15.00 -23.93
N ILE A 335 -4.54 16.31 -23.76
CA ILE A 335 -4.82 17.02 -22.51
C ILE A 335 -6.31 17.31 -22.32
N ILE A 336 -7.09 17.30 -23.41
CA ILE A 336 -8.49 17.74 -23.42
C ILE A 336 -9.38 16.88 -22.49
N PRO A 337 -9.32 15.53 -22.50
CA PRO A 337 -10.10 14.73 -21.55
C PRO A 337 -9.75 15.01 -20.09
N LEU A 338 -8.47 15.29 -19.80
CA LEU A 338 -8.01 15.65 -18.47
C LEU A 338 -8.54 17.01 -18.04
N ALA A 339 -8.52 18.00 -18.94
CA ALA A 339 -9.08 19.33 -18.72
C ALA A 339 -10.59 19.28 -18.41
N ARG A 340 -11.35 18.56 -19.25
CA ARG A 340 -12.80 18.38 -19.09
C ARG A 340 -13.16 17.76 -17.74
N ARG A 341 -12.34 16.82 -17.24
CA ARG A 341 -12.54 16.21 -15.91
C ARG A 341 -12.53 17.23 -14.76
N PHE A 342 -11.80 18.35 -14.92
CA PHE A 342 -11.74 19.43 -13.93
C PHE A 342 -12.63 20.63 -14.31
N GLY A 343 -13.59 20.45 -15.22
CA GLY A 343 -14.52 21.50 -15.63
C GLY A 343 -13.87 22.61 -16.45
N MET A 344 -12.73 22.33 -17.09
CA MET A 344 -12.13 23.23 -18.06
C MET A 344 -12.65 22.84 -19.45
N GLU A 345 -13.47 23.71 -20.03
CA GLU A 345 -13.90 23.58 -21.42
C GLU A 345 -12.71 23.86 -22.35
N ASP A 346 -12.76 23.41 -23.59
CA ASP A 346 -11.80 23.83 -24.63
C ASP A 346 -12.60 24.72 -25.59
N ASP A 347 -12.13 25.94 -25.84
CA ASP A 347 -12.87 26.94 -26.62
C ASP A 347 -12.80 26.64 -28.14
N SER A 348 -12.72 25.37 -28.52
CA SER A 348 -12.86 24.94 -29.91
C SER A 348 -14.32 25.16 -30.29
N SER A 349 -14.58 26.26 -31.00
CA SER A 349 -15.89 26.68 -31.48
C SER A 349 -16.66 25.55 -32.15
N GLU A 350 -17.94 25.48 -31.83
CA GLU A 350 -18.96 24.95 -32.73
C GLU A 350 -18.79 25.64 -34.10
N SER A 351 -18.58 24.84 -35.15
CA SER A 351 -18.82 25.16 -36.56
C SER A 351 -18.61 26.62 -37.00
N GLU A 352 -17.38 26.99 -37.35
CA GLU A 352 -17.19 27.96 -38.43
C GLU A 352 -17.33 27.18 -39.74
N THR A 353 -18.56 27.13 -40.27
CA THR A 353 -18.78 26.75 -41.66
C THR A 353 -18.04 27.74 -42.55
N GLU A 354 -17.16 27.19 -43.37
CA GLU A 354 -16.49 27.83 -44.49
C GLU A 354 -17.48 28.69 -45.28
N ASP A 355 -17.28 30.01 -45.28
CA ASP A 355 -17.54 30.87 -46.44
C ASP A 355 -16.99 32.27 -46.14
N HIS A 356 -15.76 32.53 -46.59
CA HIS A 356 -15.43 33.64 -47.50
C HIS A 356 -13.91 33.85 -47.58
N LEU A 357 -13.37 33.54 -48.76
CA LEU A 357 -12.05 33.93 -49.23
C LEU A 357 -11.90 35.46 -49.25
N SER A 358 -10.89 36.02 -48.57
CA SER A 358 -10.01 37.07 -49.15
C SER A 358 -8.87 37.47 -48.20
N ASP A 359 -7.64 37.32 -48.70
CA ASP A 359 -6.43 38.16 -48.52
C ASP A 359 -6.24 38.96 -47.21
N SER A 360 -5.35 38.49 -46.31
CA SER A 360 -4.33 39.36 -45.67
C SER A 360 -3.22 38.60 -44.90
N ASP A 361 -2.04 38.46 -45.53
CA ASP A 361 -0.86 37.70 -45.09
C ASP A 361 -0.03 38.28 -43.90
N SER A 362 -0.68 38.84 -42.87
CA SER A 362 0.02 39.14 -41.59
C SER A 362 -0.88 39.25 -40.37
N ARG A 363 -2.17 39.57 -40.56
CA ARG A 363 -3.15 39.62 -39.45
C ARG A 363 -3.63 38.22 -39.06
N ASP A 364 -3.57 37.27 -39.99
CA ASP A 364 -4.05 35.90 -39.78
C ASP A 364 -3.09 35.04 -38.95
N ALA A 365 -1.77 35.27 -39.05
CA ALA A 365 -0.79 34.58 -38.21
C ALA A 365 -0.96 34.95 -36.72
N ASP A 366 -1.12 36.24 -36.45
CA ASP A 366 -1.32 36.78 -35.11
C ASP A 366 -2.71 36.41 -34.54
N ALA A 367 -3.72 36.27 -35.40
CA ALA A 367 -5.03 35.73 -35.03
C ALA A 367 -4.99 34.22 -34.73
N SER A 368 -4.24 33.44 -35.52
CA SER A 368 -4.04 32.00 -35.34
C SER A 368 -3.23 31.67 -34.08
N GLU A 369 -2.21 32.47 -33.78
CA GLU A 369 -1.41 32.37 -32.55
C GLU A 369 -2.28 32.70 -31.32
N ARG A 370 -3.05 33.79 -31.38
CA ARG A 370 -4.04 34.13 -30.33
C ARG A 370 -5.15 33.09 -30.18
N ALA A 371 -5.55 32.40 -31.26
CA ALA A 371 -6.52 31.30 -31.19
C ALA A 371 -5.92 30.05 -30.51
N THR A 372 -4.65 29.76 -30.80
CA THR A 372 -3.90 28.65 -30.18
C THR A 372 -3.74 28.86 -28.67
N GLU A 373 -3.43 30.09 -28.24
CA GLU A 373 -3.30 30.44 -26.82
C GLU A 373 -4.61 30.39 -26.03
N ARG A 374 -5.76 30.49 -26.70
CA ARG A 374 -7.09 30.37 -26.04
C ARG A 374 -7.38 28.94 -25.63
N THR A 375 -7.06 27.96 -26.48
CA THR A 375 -7.33 26.53 -26.23
C THR A 375 -6.37 25.93 -25.22
N ILE A 376 -6.84 25.01 -24.36
CA ILE A 376 -5.96 24.37 -23.38
C ILE A 376 -4.93 23.44 -24.04
N SER A 377 -5.33 22.81 -25.14
CA SER A 377 -4.47 21.96 -25.97
C SER A 377 -3.38 22.77 -26.67
N GLY A 378 -3.70 23.98 -27.16
CA GLY A 378 -2.71 24.90 -27.71
C GLY A 378 -1.75 25.44 -26.65
N GLN A 379 -2.25 25.87 -25.48
CA GLN A 379 -1.38 26.28 -24.35
C GLN A 379 -0.41 25.17 -23.95
N PHE A 380 -0.88 23.93 -23.89
CA PHE A 380 -0.03 22.79 -23.55
C PHE A 380 1.01 22.51 -24.65
N GLY A 381 0.64 22.62 -25.93
CA GLY A 381 1.57 22.49 -27.05
C GLY A 381 2.69 23.53 -27.04
N LEU A 382 2.36 24.80 -26.78
CA LEU A 382 3.34 25.89 -26.66
C LEU A 382 4.30 25.67 -25.49
N LEU A 383 3.77 25.27 -24.33
CA LEU A 383 4.58 24.90 -23.17
C LEU A 383 5.56 23.77 -23.52
N LEU A 384 5.07 22.67 -24.12
CA LEU A 384 5.93 21.54 -24.47
C LEU A 384 7.03 21.93 -25.46
N LYS A 385 6.71 22.73 -26.49
CA LYS A 385 7.73 23.26 -27.41
C LYS A 385 8.81 24.03 -26.65
N SER A 386 8.40 24.98 -25.81
CA SER A 386 9.32 25.79 -24.99
C SER A 386 10.21 24.92 -24.08
N LEU A 387 9.62 23.95 -23.38
CA LEU A 387 10.38 23.04 -22.52
C LEU A 387 11.40 22.19 -23.30
N ILE A 388 11.05 21.72 -24.49
CA ILE A 388 11.91 20.88 -25.33
C ILE A 388 13.03 21.70 -26.00
N THR A 389 12.76 22.94 -26.42
CA THR A 389 13.73 23.76 -27.15
C THR A 389 14.52 24.66 -26.21
N SER A 390 13.84 25.51 -25.45
CA SER A 390 14.44 26.58 -24.63
C SER A 390 14.96 26.08 -23.29
N HIS A 391 14.38 25.01 -22.74
CA HIS A 391 14.78 24.40 -21.45
C HIS A 391 15.25 22.95 -21.59
N SER A 392 15.83 22.59 -22.75
CA SER A 392 16.20 21.20 -23.12
C SER A 392 17.10 20.50 -22.10
N VAL A 393 18.06 21.21 -21.49
CA VAL A 393 18.98 20.67 -20.48
C VAL A 393 18.22 20.18 -19.25
N ASP A 394 17.38 21.04 -18.68
CA ASP A 394 16.54 20.71 -17.52
C ASP A 394 15.51 19.65 -17.87
N PHE A 395 14.92 19.73 -19.07
CA PHE A 395 13.95 18.75 -19.56
C PHE A 395 14.55 17.35 -19.53
N CYS A 396 15.73 17.17 -20.13
CA CYS A 396 16.45 15.89 -20.11
C CYS A 396 16.86 15.47 -18.70
N ALA A 397 17.35 16.40 -17.87
CA ALA A 397 17.82 16.10 -16.52
C ALA A 397 16.70 15.67 -15.56
N TYR A 398 15.47 16.13 -15.76
CA TYR A 398 14.33 15.84 -14.89
C TYR A 398 13.35 14.81 -15.44
N LYS A 399 13.38 14.49 -16.75
CA LYS A 399 12.46 13.53 -17.39
C LYS A 399 12.38 12.18 -16.65
N GLY A 400 13.51 11.67 -16.17
CA GLY A 400 13.61 10.40 -15.42
C GLY A 400 13.38 10.51 -13.90
N LYS A 401 13.18 11.71 -13.35
CA LYS A 401 13.06 11.92 -11.88
C LYS A 401 11.63 11.72 -11.34
N GLY A 402 10.69 11.41 -12.23
CA GLY A 402 9.28 11.15 -11.92
C GLY A 402 8.38 12.40 -12.04
N PRO A 403 7.05 12.22 -12.18
CA PRO A 403 6.13 13.28 -12.60
C PRO A 403 6.11 14.48 -11.67
N VAL A 404 6.00 14.22 -10.36
CA VAL A 404 5.88 15.30 -9.36
C VAL A 404 7.16 16.15 -9.34
N LYS A 405 8.34 15.53 -9.37
CA LYS A 405 9.61 16.28 -9.38
C LYS A 405 9.80 17.06 -10.67
N PHE A 406 9.45 16.47 -11.81
CA PHE A 406 9.55 17.11 -13.11
C PHE A 406 8.68 18.38 -13.18
N TRP A 407 7.40 18.27 -12.87
CA TRP A 407 6.50 19.42 -12.96
C TRP A 407 6.74 20.46 -11.87
N SER A 408 7.07 20.06 -10.64
CA SER A 408 7.43 21.02 -9.59
C SER A 408 8.65 21.85 -9.98
N HIS A 409 9.69 21.25 -10.58
CA HIS A 409 10.85 21.98 -11.08
C HIS A 409 10.43 23.10 -12.03
N PHE A 410 9.68 22.77 -13.10
CA PHE A 410 9.28 23.77 -14.09
C PHE A 410 8.25 24.79 -13.59
N LEU A 411 7.44 24.45 -12.59
CA LEU A 411 6.55 25.41 -11.92
C LEU A 411 7.33 26.44 -11.09
N GLU A 412 8.49 26.06 -10.55
CA GLU A 412 9.38 26.90 -9.76
C GLU A 412 10.40 27.67 -10.62
N THR A 413 10.67 27.19 -11.85
CA THR A 413 11.59 27.82 -12.80
C THR A 413 11.03 29.11 -13.38
N ARG A 414 11.61 30.25 -12.98
CA ARG A 414 11.17 31.60 -13.40
C ARG A 414 11.24 31.87 -14.90
N THR A 415 12.12 31.18 -15.63
CA THR A 415 12.30 31.36 -17.08
C THR A 415 11.26 30.63 -17.92
N VAL A 416 10.40 29.82 -17.31
CA VAL A 416 9.30 29.15 -18.01
C VAL A 416 8.10 30.08 -18.06
N GLU A 417 7.66 30.40 -19.27
CA GLU A 417 6.44 31.16 -19.47
C GLU A 417 5.22 30.23 -19.34
N TRP A 418 4.32 30.57 -18.42
CA TRP A 418 3.18 29.73 -18.07
C TRP A 418 1.87 30.41 -18.44
N LEU A 419 1.15 29.81 -19.39
CA LEU A 419 -0.20 30.24 -19.71
C LEU A 419 -1.19 29.76 -18.61
N PRO A 420 -2.18 30.58 -18.22
CA PRO A 420 -2.93 30.35 -16.98
C PRO A 420 -3.74 29.04 -16.92
N ARG A 421 -4.38 28.61 -18.02
CA ARG A 421 -5.26 27.42 -18.00
C ARG A 421 -4.42 26.17 -17.78
N ILE A 422 -3.33 26.00 -18.54
CA ILE A 422 -2.46 24.84 -18.41
C ILE A 422 -1.70 24.83 -17.08
N LYS A 423 -1.23 25.99 -16.60
CA LYS A 423 -0.59 26.11 -15.28
C LYS A 423 -1.54 25.63 -14.18
N ASN A 424 -2.77 26.13 -14.19
CA ASN A 424 -3.79 25.75 -13.22
C ASN A 424 -4.11 24.26 -13.29
N LEU A 425 -4.27 23.69 -14.49
CA LEU A 425 -4.54 22.26 -14.65
C LEU A 425 -3.43 21.39 -14.06
N ILE A 426 -2.16 21.69 -14.37
CA ILE A 426 -1.02 20.93 -13.85
C ILE A 426 -0.93 21.07 -12.33
N MET A 427 -1.09 22.28 -11.78
CA MET A 427 -1.11 22.47 -10.32
C MET A 427 -2.23 21.69 -9.65
N VAL A 428 -3.44 21.69 -10.22
CA VAL A 428 -4.56 20.87 -9.70
C VAL A 428 -4.15 19.40 -9.67
N VAL A 429 -3.68 18.84 -10.79
CA VAL A 429 -3.31 17.42 -10.86
C VAL A 429 -2.21 17.05 -9.86
N LEU A 430 -1.20 17.90 -9.67
CA LEU A 430 -0.11 17.66 -8.71
C LEU A 430 -0.55 17.75 -7.25
N THR A 431 -1.60 18.52 -6.96
CA THR A 431 -2.12 18.70 -5.60
C THR A 431 -3.19 17.69 -5.23
N LEU A 432 -3.68 16.89 -6.18
CA LEU A 432 -4.65 15.83 -5.91
C LEU A 432 -4.05 14.74 -5.02
N PRO A 433 -4.58 14.53 -3.80
CA PRO A 433 -4.08 13.46 -2.94
C PRO A 433 -4.58 12.12 -3.47
N ILE A 434 -3.70 11.18 -3.84
CA ILE A 434 -4.14 9.84 -4.29
C ILE A 434 -4.72 8.96 -3.14
N SER A 435 -4.43 9.34 -1.89
CA SER A 435 -4.74 8.55 -0.71
C SER A 435 -5.03 9.43 0.50
N SER A 436 -5.86 8.92 1.40
CA SER A 436 -6.11 9.51 2.71
C SER A 436 -5.06 9.16 3.77
N ALA A 437 -3.90 8.62 3.35
CA ALA A 437 -2.84 8.19 4.25
C ALA A 437 -2.33 9.34 5.15
N GLU A 438 -2.06 10.52 4.59
CA GLU A 438 -1.61 11.68 5.38
C GLU A 438 -2.66 12.11 6.40
N ALA A 439 -3.93 12.18 6.00
CA ALA A 439 -5.03 12.48 6.92
C ALA A 439 -5.10 11.44 8.06
N LYS A 440 -4.97 10.14 7.75
CA LYS A 440 -4.94 9.06 8.76
C LYS A 440 -3.74 9.20 9.71
N ARG A 441 -2.56 9.61 9.22
CA ARG A 441 -1.39 9.91 10.08
C ARG A 441 -1.68 11.09 11.00
N GLY A 442 -2.28 12.16 10.47
CA GLY A 442 -2.75 13.31 11.27
C GLY A 442 -3.69 12.90 12.40
N PHE A 443 -4.69 12.06 12.12
CA PHE A 443 -5.59 11.51 13.16
C PHE A 443 -4.85 10.66 14.19
N SER A 444 -3.84 9.90 13.78
CA SER A 444 -3.00 9.14 14.71
C SER A 444 -2.19 10.05 15.63
N ILE A 445 -1.63 11.13 15.09
CA ILE A 445 -0.90 12.15 15.86
C ILE A 445 -1.84 12.85 16.84
N TYR A 446 -3.03 13.24 16.39
CA TYR A 446 -4.08 13.79 17.24
C TYR A 446 -4.41 12.85 18.39
N LYS A 447 -4.59 11.56 18.11
CA LYS A 447 -4.90 10.58 19.15
C LYS A 447 -3.81 10.49 20.21
N HIS A 448 -2.55 10.50 19.78
CA HIS A 448 -1.41 10.48 20.68
C HIS A 448 -1.29 11.76 21.53
N ILE A 449 -1.66 12.92 21.00
CA ILE A 449 -1.59 14.19 21.74
C ILE A 449 -2.77 14.30 22.71
N ALA A 450 -3.99 14.09 22.23
CA ALA A 450 -5.21 14.39 22.98
C ALA A 450 -5.66 13.25 23.91
N TYR A 451 -5.64 11.99 23.44
CA TYR A 451 -6.20 10.86 24.19
C TYR A 451 -5.16 10.11 25.02
N ASP A 452 -4.06 9.68 24.41
CA ASP A 452 -3.11 8.78 25.07
C ASP A 452 -2.40 9.45 26.26
N ARG A 453 -2.29 10.78 26.25
CA ARG A 453 -1.74 11.58 27.35
C ARG A 453 -2.78 12.09 28.34
N ARG A 454 -4.08 11.87 28.10
CA ARG A 454 -5.23 12.36 28.89
C ARG A 454 -5.16 13.85 29.25
N THR A 455 -4.50 14.66 28.42
CA THR A 455 -4.32 16.10 28.67
C THR A 455 -5.52 16.89 28.17
N ARG A 456 -6.14 17.71 29.03
CA ARG A 456 -7.11 18.73 28.61
C ARG A 456 -6.33 19.90 27.99
N LEU A 457 -6.31 19.97 26.66
CA LEU A 457 -5.65 21.05 25.92
C LEU A 457 -6.70 22.01 25.38
N ALA A 458 -6.43 23.31 25.44
CA ALA A 458 -7.23 24.29 24.71
C ALA A 458 -7.15 24.01 23.20
N PRO A 459 -8.22 24.24 22.41
CA PRO A 459 -8.23 23.97 20.98
C PRO A 459 -7.04 24.57 20.22
N LYS A 460 -6.69 25.83 20.54
CA LYS A 460 -5.54 26.54 19.96
C LYS A 460 -4.21 25.84 20.24
N THR A 461 -3.99 25.40 21.47
CA THR A 461 -2.78 24.66 21.85
C THR A 461 -2.69 23.32 21.14
N LEU A 462 -3.81 22.61 21.04
CA LEU A 462 -3.88 21.34 20.32
C LEU A 462 -3.57 21.51 18.83
N GLU A 463 -4.11 22.54 18.20
CA GLU A 463 -3.82 22.91 16.82
C GLU A 463 -2.32 23.20 16.61
N HIS A 464 -1.71 24.02 17.48
CA HIS A 464 -0.28 24.32 17.39
C HIS A 464 0.58 23.06 17.50
N LEU A 465 0.28 22.17 18.46
CA LEU A 465 1.02 20.92 18.64
C LEU A 465 0.84 19.98 17.44
N LEU A 466 -0.36 19.91 16.86
CA LEU A 466 -0.60 19.18 15.63
C LEU A 466 0.22 19.73 14.47
N ARG A 467 0.19 21.05 14.28
CA ARG A 467 0.92 21.72 13.20
C ARG A 467 2.43 21.48 13.29
N ILE A 468 3.00 21.59 14.49
CA ILE A 468 4.42 21.31 14.75
C ILE A 468 4.73 19.83 14.47
N ARG A 469 3.89 18.90 14.91
CA ARG A 469 4.18 17.47 14.76
C ARG A 469 3.94 16.92 13.36
N ILE A 470 3.06 17.55 12.58
CA ILE A 470 2.77 17.18 11.19
C ILE A 470 3.77 17.85 10.24
N ASN A 471 4.02 19.15 10.40
CA ASN A 471 4.78 19.95 9.43
C ASN A 471 6.17 20.40 9.93
N GLY A 472 6.47 20.20 11.20
CA GLY A 472 7.73 20.65 11.79
C GLY A 472 8.94 19.90 11.20
N PRO A 473 10.13 20.54 11.23
CA PRO A 473 11.34 19.89 10.77
C PRO A 473 11.66 18.65 11.62
N PRO A 474 12.40 17.66 11.08
CA PRO A 474 12.95 16.58 11.87
C PRO A 474 13.71 17.16 13.07
N LEU A 475 13.64 16.50 14.23
CA LEU A 475 14.25 17.00 15.47
C LEU A 475 15.73 17.36 15.30
N MET A 476 16.47 16.59 14.49
CA MET A 476 17.89 16.83 14.18
C MET A 476 18.15 18.14 13.40
N LYS A 477 17.13 18.69 12.75
CA LYS A 477 17.19 19.96 12.01
C LYS A 477 16.49 21.10 12.76
N PHE A 478 15.83 20.81 13.88
CA PHE A 478 15.15 21.81 14.67
C PHE A 478 16.18 22.64 15.45
N LYS A 479 16.13 23.97 15.29
CA LYS A 479 17.01 24.92 15.99
C LYS A 479 16.22 25.55 17.14
N PRO A 480 16.32 25.05 18.37
CA PRO A 480 15.50 25.54 19.49
C PRO A 480 15.90 26.94 19.95
N ASP A 481 17.16 27.34 19.76
CA ASP A 481 17.75 28.55 20.34
C ASP A 481 16.99 29.83 19.94
N ILE A 482 16.54 29.91 18.68
CA ILE A 482 15.79 31.07 18.17
C ILE A 482 14.50 31.26 18.97
N TYR A 483 13.77 30.16 19.23
CA TYR A 483 12.50 30.19 19.93
C TYR A 483 12.68 30.40 21.44
N VAL A 484 13.69 29.75 22.04
CA VAL A 484 14.00 29.91 23.47
C VAL A 484 14.44 31.35 23.76
N ASN A 485 15.29 31.93 22.92
CA ASN A 485 15.74 33.31 23.08
C ASN A 485 14.58 34.32 22.91
N ASP A 486 13.64 34.10 21.98
CA ASP A 486 12.44 34.95 21.89
C ASP A 486 11.52 34.79 23.11
N TRP A 487 11.32 33.55 23.58
CA TRP A 487 10.49 33.29 24.75
C TRP A 487 11.06 33.94 26.02
N LEU A 488 12.38 33.83 26.24
CA LEU A 488 13.08 34.44 27.38
C LEU A 488 13.03 35.98 27.37
N LYS A 489 12.94 36.62 26.19
CA LYS A 489 12.73 38.07 26.09
C LYS A 489 11.35 38.50 26.58
N LYS A 490 10.33 37.66 26.38
CA LYS A 490 8.92 37.97 26.69
C LYS A 490 8.45 37.42 28.04
N HIS A 491 9.13 36.42 28.59
CA HIS A 491 8.74 35.76 29.82
C HIS A 491 9.89 35.80 30.82
N TRP A 492 9.78 36.71 31.80
CA TRP A 492 10.65 36.70 32.96
C TRP A 492 10.44 35.44 33.79
N ARG A 493 11.53 34.95 34.40
CA ARG A 493 11.44 33.89 35.39
C ARG A 493 10.64 34.38 36.59
N SER A 494 9.88 33.49 37.23
CA SER A 494 9.03 33.82 38.39
C SER A 494 9.80 34.39 39.59
N ASP A 495 11.11 34.21 39.61
CA ASP A 495 12.07 34.65 40.63
C ASP A 495 12.91 35.87 40.21
N ALA A 496 12.63 36.48 39.04
CA ALA A 496 13.33 37.68 38.60
C ALA A 496 12.96 38.88 39.49
N PRO A 497 13.94 39.62 40.06
CA PRO A 497 13.67 40.81 40.85
C PRO A 497 13.05 41.89 39.95
N GLY A 498 11.73 42.10 40.07
CA GLY A 498 10.94 43.01 39.22
C GLY A 498 9.63 42.42 38.68
N GLY A 499 9.36 41.13 38.88
CA GLY A 499 8.16 40.43 38.39
C GLY A 499 6.87 40.71 39.17
N GLN A 500 6.49 41.98 39.38
CA GLN A 500 5.09 42.29 39.70
C GLN A 500 4.30 42.38 38.39
N ARG A 501 3.30 41.51 38.24
CA ARG A 501 2.35 41.56 37.12
C ARG A 501 1.65 42.92 37.18
N GLN A 502 2.01 43.86 36.30
CA GLN A 502 1.20 45.06 36.11
C GLN A 502 -0.18 44.59 35.67
N LYS A 503 -1.21 44.97 36.43
CA LYS A 503 -2.60 44.82 36.00
C LYS A 503 -2.74 45.75 34.79
N GLU A 504 -2.81 45.20 33.59
CA GLU A 504 -3.28 45.94 32.43
C GLU A 504 -4.67 46.48 32.78
N SER A 505 -4.78 47.80 32.87
CA SER A 505 -6.06 48.49 32.88
C SER A 505 -6.75 48.21 31.55
N ASN A 506 -8.05 47.92 31.58
CA ASN A 506 -8.92 47.69 30.41
C ASN A 506 -9.00 48.94 29.50
N VAL A 507 -7.93 49.26 28.79
CA VAL A 507 -7.89 50.20 27.68
C VAL A 507 -6.88 49.60 26.71
N ASP A 508 -7.37 48.87 25.73
CA ASP A 508 -6.71 48.47 24.45
C ASP A 508 -7.28 47.12 23.97
N GLU A 509 -8.60 47.05 23.80
CA GLU A 509 -9.27 45.96 23.09
C GLU A 509 -9.42 46.21 21.57
N GLU A 510 -8.83 47.30 21.03
CA GLU A 510 -9.03 47.70 19.62
C GLU A 510 -7.82 47.53 18.68
N ASN A 511 -6.69 46.94 19.11
CA ASN A 511 -5.53 46.74 18.22
C ASN A 511 -4.90 45.33 18.32
N LYS A 512 -5.70 44.29 18.10
CA LYS A 512 -5.22 42.89 17.97
C LYS A 512 -5.47 42.29 16.59
N ASP A 513 -5.19 43.06 15.52
CA ASP A 513 -5.27 42.55 14.14
C ASP A 513 -3.98 42.71 13.31
N SER A 514 -2.84 43.08 13.90
CA SER A 514 -1.59 43.33 13.15
C SER A 514 -0.47 42.30 13.29
N ASP A 515 -0.65 41.19 14.05
CA ASP A 515 0.41 40.18 14.27
C ASP A 515 0.35 38.99 13.27
N SER A 516 -0.20 39.21 12.07
CA SER A 516 -0.25 38.21 11.00
C SER A 516 0.99 38.18 10.09
N ASP A 517 1.90 39.16 10.20
CA ASP A 517 2.98 39.36 9.20
C ASP A 517 4.32 38.67 9.49
N LEU A 518 4.48 37.95 10.60
CA LEU A 518 5.74 37.25 10.93
C LEU A 518 5.85 35.80 10.41
N LEU A 519 4.86 35.31 9.66
CA LEU A 519 4.85 33.95 9.08
C LEU A 519 5.17 33.89 7.58
N SER A 520 5.53 35.00 6.95
CA SER A 520 5.85 35.08 5.51
C SER A 520 7.27 34.61 5.15
N GLY A 521 8.13 34.31 6.13
CA GLY A 521 9.55 33.99 5.91
C GLY A 521 9.95 32.51 5.90
N LEU A 522 9.02 31.55 5.84
CA LEU A 522 9.33 30.12 6.00
C LEU A 522 8.65 29.18 4.99
N PHE A 523 8.33 29.67 3.79
CA PHE A 523 7.93 28.80 2.67
C PHE A 523 8.98 28.80 1.56
#